data_AF-A0A920RIW6-F1
#
_entry.id   AF-A0A920RIW6-F1
#
_cell.length_a   1.000
_cell.length_b   1.000
_cell.length_c   1.000
_cell.angle_alpha   90.00
_cell.angle_beta   90.00
_cell.angle_gamma   90.00
#
_symmetry.space_group_name_H-M   'P 1'
#
loop_
_entity.id
_entity.type
_entity.pdbx_description
1 polymer ?
#
loop_
_entity_poly.entity_id
_entity_poly.type
_entity_poly.pdbx_seq_one_letter_code
_entity_poly.pdbx_strand_id
1 'polypeptide(L)'
;MLREPRGYPASNCNLVLPPTHPDADAGFIIMEQVEYPPMSGTNTMCVATALIESGMVEVTEPVTTLNLESPAGLIKVTAEVRDGKAHPSLSKTSRHLPCIWMPRSKCRNSVQWLSTGPLGRDVLCHYRNRAVRTDLTPDRAGELAGWGDDQSRGT
;
A
#
# COMPACT_ATOMS: atom_id res chain seq x y z
N MET A 1 -2.99 0.57 -19.31
CA MET A 1 -3.45 1.52 -18.27
C MET A 1 -2.27 2.24 -17.62
N LEU A 2 -1.29 1.51 -17.08
CA LEU A 2 -0.19 2.13 -16.32
C LEU A 2 0.91 2.74 -17.19
N ARG A 3 1.16 2.20 -18.38
CA ARG A 3 2.18 2.73 -19.30
C ARG A 3 1.65 3.91 -20.11
N GLU A 4 2.61 4.69 -20.63
CA GLU A 4 2.33 5.73 -21.60
C GLU A 4 1.50 5.19 -22.79
N PRO A 5 0.60 6.00 -23.37
CA PRO A 5 0.34 7.42 -23.07
C PRO A 5 -0.71 7.66 -21.95
N ARG A 6 -1.23 6.60 -21.31
CA ARG A 6 -2.37 6.70 -20.37
C ARG A 6 -1.96 6.80 -18.90
N GLY A 7 -0.76 6.35 -18.57
CA GLY A 7 -0.17 6.46 -17.24
C GLY A 7 1.29 6.88 -17.32
N TYR A 8 1.93 6.95 -16.17
CA TYR A 8 3.34 7.33 -16.01
C TYR A 8 4.00 6.43 -14.95
N PRO A 9 5.34 6.43 -14.82
CA PRO A 9 6.06 5.45 -13.98
C PRO A 9 5.61 5.36 -12.51
N ALA A 10 5.05 6.43 -11.92
CA ALA A 10 4.52 6.39 -10.55
C ALA A 10 2.98 6.26 -10.49
N SER A 11 2.34 5.92 -11.61
CA SER A 11 0.91 5.55 -11.64
C SER A 11 0.69 4.17 -11.07
N ASN A 12 -0.28 4.08 -10.17
CA ASN A 12 -0.88 2.84 -9.71
C ASN A 12 -2.36 2.80 -10.14
N CYS A 13 -2.91 1.61 -10.32
CA CYS A 13 -4.32 1.43 -10.64
C CYS A 13 -4.90 0.34 -9.75
N ASN A 14 -6.13 0.54 -9.29
CA ASN A 14 -6.86 -0.42 -8.48
C ASN A 14 -8.03 -0.95 -9.29
N LEU A 15 -8.07 -2.27 -9.48
CA LEU A 15 -9.20 -2.94 -10.11
C LEU A 15 -10.16 -3.39 -9.01
N VAL A 16 -11.32 -2.75 -8.91
CA VAL A 16 -12.41 -3.16 -8.01
C VAL A 16 -13.15 -4.35 -8.62
N LEU A 17 -13.42 -5.36 -7.80
CA LEU A 17 -14.04 -6.63 -8.18
C LEU A 17 -15.13 -6.99 -7.17
N PRO A 18 -16.09 -7.84 -7.55
CA PRO A 18 -16.93 -8.53 -6.58
C PRO A 18 -16.05 -9.27 -5.57
N PRO A 19 -16.36 -9.21 -4.26
CA PRO A 19 -15.63 -9.94 -3.25
C PRO A 19 -15.81 -11.45 -3.40
N THR A 20 -14.79 -12.21 -3.04
CA THR A 20 -14.86 -13.67 -2.86
C THR A 20 -15.06 -14.07 -1.41
N HIS A 21 -14.67 -13.21 -0.47
CA HIS A 21 -14.88 -13.44 0.95
C HIS A 21 -16.30 -13.01 1.36
N PRO A 22 -17.07 -13.83 2.12
CA PRO A 22 -18.45 -13.52 2.49
C PRO A 22 -18.61 -12.27 3.35
N ASP A 23 -17.60 -11.94 4.16
CA ASP A 23 -17.60 -10.75 5.02
C ASP A 23 -17.06 -9.47 4.35
N ALA A 24 -16.69 -9.51 3.07
CA ALA A 24 -16.14 -8.35 2.36
C ALA A 24 -17.23 -7.57 1.63
N ASP A 25 -17.16 -6.24 1.70
CA ASP A 25 -18.05 -5.32 0.98
C ASP A 25 -17.60 -5.14 -0.47
N ALA A 26 -16.29 -5.20 -0.72
CA ALA A 26 -15.69 -5.14 -2.05
C ALA A 26 -14.30 -5.82 -2.08
N GLY A 27 -13.95 -6.39 -3.23
CA GLY A 27 -12.61 -6.87 -3.52
C GLY A 27 -11.83 -5.88 -4.38
N PHE A 28 -10.50 -5.86 -4.27
CA PHE A 28 -9.65 -5.09 -5.18
C PHE A 28 -8.29 -5.73 -5.42
N ILE A 29 -7.73 -5.47 -6.60
CA ILE A 29 -6.35 -5.84 -6.96
C ILE A 29 -5.57 -4.57 -7.26
N ILE A 30 -4.36 -4.48 -6.69
CA ILE A 30 -3.43 -3.38 -6.91
C ILE A 30 -2.56 -3.71 -8.12
N MET A 31 -2.47 -2.77 -9.06
CA MET A 31 -1.64 -2.86 -10.24
C MET A 31 -0.60 -1.74 -10.19
N GLU A 32 0.66 -2.11 -9.98
CA GLU A 32 1.82 -1.21 -10.09
C GLU A 32 2.57 -1.51 -11.40
N GLN A 33 3.58 -0.69 -11.74
CA GLN A 33 4.28 -0.83 -13.03
C GLN A 33 5.01 -2.18 -13.20
N VAL A 34 5.56 -2.69 -12.10
CA VAL A 34 6.47 -3.84 -12.10
C VAL A 34 5.81 -5.08 -11.51
N GLU A 35 4.87 -4.90 -10.58
CA GLU A 35 4.25 -5.99 -9.85
C GLU A 35 2.79 -5.73 -9.45
N TYR A 36 2.16 -6.78 -8.95
CA TYR A 36 0.80 -6.75 -8.41
C TYR A 36 0.91 -7.09 -6.91
N PRO A 37 1.19 -6.09 -6.06
CA PRO A 37 1.48 -6.36 -4.66
C PRO A 37 0.20 -6.86 -3.95
N PRO A 38 0.33 -7.77 -2.98
CA PRO A 38 -0.82 -8.31 -2.28
C PRO A 38 -1.52 -7.27 -1.39
N MET A 39 -0.81 -6.24 -0.91
CA MET A 39 -1.40 -5.14 -0.12
C MET A 39 -0.61 -3.84 -0.26
N SER A 40 -1.30 -2.71 -0.33
CA SER A 40 -0.71 -1.36 -0.31
C SER A 40 -1.61 -0.41 0.45
N GLY A 41 -1.08 0.21 1.51
CA GLY A 41 -1.87 1.04 2.41
C GLY A 41 -2.50 2.25 1.74
N THR A 42 -1.74 2.94 0.90
CA THR A 42 -2.21 4.13 0.19
C THR A 42 -3.31 3.77 -0.81
N ASN A 43 -3.11 2.68 -1.57
CA ASN A 43 -4.12 2.19 -2.51
C ASN A 43 -5.41 1.75 -1.80
N THR A 44 -5.32 1.06 -0.65
CA THR A 44 -6.50 0.71 0.15
C THR A 44 -7.31 1.94 0.56
N MET A 45 -6.65 3.02 0.98
CA MET A 45 -7.33 4.27 1.33
C MET A 45 -7.98 4.90 0.10
N CYS A 46 -7.29 4.95 -1.05
CA CYS A 46 -7.86 5.46 -2.30
C CYS A 46 -9.09 4.65 -2.75
N VAL A 47 -9.05 3.32 -2.63
CA VAL A 47 -10.20 2.46 -2.95
C VAL A 47 -11.36 2.73 -1.98
N ALA A 48 -11.10 2.78 -0.68
CA ALA A 48 -12.15 3.07 0.31
C ALA A 48 -12.83 4.42 0.04
N THR A 49 -12.04 5.48 -0.17
CA THR A 49 -12.55 6.81 -0.53
C THR A 49 -13.37 6.76 -1.81
N ALA A 50 -12.85 6.14 -2.88
CA ALA A 50 -13.56 6.06 -4.15
C ALA A 50 -14.90 5.31 -4.02
N LEU A 51 -14.94 4.20 -3.26
CA LEU A 51 -16.16 3.43 -3.03
C LEU A 51 -17.21 4.23 -2.26
N ILE A 52 -16.79 4.94 -1.20
CA ILE A 52 -17.67 5.80 -0.39
C ILE A 52 -18.22 6.94 -1.24
N GLU A 53 -17.35 7.72 -1.88
CA GLU A 53 -17.74 8.95 -2.58
C GLU A 53 -18.53 8.68 -3.87
N SER A 54 -18.36 7.50 -4.48
CA SER A 54 -19.16 7.07 -5.63
C SER A 54 -20.50 6.43 -5.24
N GLY A 55 -20.72 6.15 -3.95
CA GLY A 55 -21.91 5.42 -3.48
C GLY A 55 -21.96 3.96 -3.92
N MET A 56 -20.81 3.36 -4.26
CA MET A 56 -20.72 1.95 -4.64
C MET A 56 -20.84 0.98 -3.46
N VAL A 57 -20.73 1.49 -2.23
CA VAL A 57 -20.93 0.76 -0.97
C VAL A 57 -21.94 1.48 -0.11
N GLU A 58 -22.48 0.78 0.88
CA GLU A 58 -23.34 1.41 1.88
C GLU A 58 -22.53 2.39 2.74
N VAL A 59 -23.02 3.62 2.85
CA VAL A 59 -22.36 4.70 3.59
C VAL A 59 -23.17 5.02 4.84
N THR A 60 -22.51 4.96 5.99
CA THR A 60 -23.07 5.35 7.29
C THR A 60 -22.33 6.57 7.83
N GLU A 61 -23.06 7.63 8.17
CA GLU A 61 -22.49 8.81 8.82
C GLU A 61 -22.72 8.76 10.34
N PRO A 62 -21.79 9.30 11.17
CA PRO A 62 -20.58 10.01 10.79
C PRO A 62 -19.36 9.10 10.53
N VAL A 63 -19.52 7.78 10.69
CA VAL A 63 -18.44 6.81 10.55
C VAL A 63 -18.91 5.61 9.73
N THR A 64 -18.26 5.39 8.59
CA THR A 64 -18.46 4.21 7.76
C THR A 64 -17.35 3.20 8.05
N THR A 65 -17.73 1.93 8.22
CA THR A 65 -16.78 0.82 8.36
C THR A 65 -16.94 -0.13 7.19
N LEU A 66 -15.85 -0.43 6.51
CA LEU A 66 -15.80 -1.34 5.37
C LEU A 66 -14.82 -2.48 5.64
N ASN A 67 -15.14 -3.67 5.18
CA ASN A 67 -14.22 -4.79 5.02
C ASN A 67 -13.86 -4.91 3.54
N LEU A 68 -12.62 -4.54 3.20
CA LEU A 68 -12.10 -4.67 1.84
C LEU A 68 -11.25 -5.95 1.73
N GLU A 69 -11.44 -6.69 0.65
CA GLU A 69 -10.63 -7.86 0.32
C GLU A 69 -9.52 -7.49 -0.67
N SER A 70 -8.26 -7.69 -0.27
CA SER A 70 -7.11 -7.66 -1.18
C SER A 70 -6.55 -9.07 -1.36
N PRO A 71 -5.59 -9.30 -2.29
CA PRO A 71 -4.93 -10.60 -2.41
C PRO A 71 -4.21 -11.05 -1.13
N ALA A 72 -3.90 -10.12 -0.22
CA ALA A 72 -3.35 -10.42 1.09
C ALA A 72 -4.41 -10.91 2.10
N GLY A 73 -5.69 -10.63 1.86
CA GLY A 73 -6.82 -10.98 2.72
C GLY A 73 -7.66 -9.77 3.15
N LEU A 74 -8.51 -9.97 4.16
CA LEU A 74 -9.42 -8.94 4.65
C LEU A 74 -8.72 -7.78 5.36
N ILE A 75 -9.14 -6.57 5.02
CA ILE A 75 -8.68 -5.31 5.59
C ILE A 75 -9.91 -4.55 6.09
N LYS A 76 -9.96 -4.28 7.40
CA LYS A 76 -10.99 -3.43 7.97
C LYS A 76 -10.58 -1.96 7.82
N VAL A 77 -11.43 -1.15 7.22
CA VAL A 77 -11.25 0.29 7.07
C VAL A 77 -12.35 1.00 7.84
N THR A 78 -11.98 2.02 8.59
CA THR A 78 -12.92 2.94 9.24
C THR A 78 -12.64 4.33 8.73
N ALA A 79 -13.66 4.98 8.17
CA ALA A 79 -13.60 6.32 7.61
C ALA A 79 -14.62 7.22 8.29
N GLU A 80 -14.21 8.43 8.65
CA GLU A 80 -15.17 9.49 8.96
C GLU A 80 -15.80 9.98 7.65
N VAL A 81 -17.12 10.11 7.65
CA VAL A 81 -17.88 10.53 6.48
C VAL A 81 -18.80 11.69 6.86
N ARG A 82 -18.81 12.73 6.02
CA ARG A 82 -19.70 13.88 6.12
C ARG A 82 -20.13 14.30 4.72
N ASP A 83 -21.42 14.54 4.53
CA ASP A 83 -21.99 14.94 3.23
C ASP A 83 -21.61 13.95 2.11
N GLY A 84 -21.56 12.65 2.43
CA GLY A 84 -21.14 11.58 1.51
C GLY A 84 -19.66 11.58 1.14
N LYS A 85 -18.80 12.37 1.80
CA LYS A 85 -17.36 12.47 1.54
C LYS A 85 -16.52 11.88 2.65
N ALA A 86 -15.50 11.10 2.27
CA ALA A 86 -14.56 10.53 3.23
C ALA A 86 -13.54 11.59 3.68
N HIS A 87 -13.42 11.78 5.00
CA HIS A 87 -12.46 12.71 5.60
C HIS A 87 -11.09 12.05 5.85
N PRO A 88 -10.02 12.84 6.07
CA PRO A 88 -8.63 12.35 6.11
C PRO A 88 -8.32 11.30 7.19
N SER A 89 -9.17 11.17 8.21
CA SER A 89 -9.03 10.19 9.30
C SER A 89 -9.50 8.79 8.87
N LEU A 90 -8.95 8.28 7.78
CA LEU A 90 -9.04 6.86 7.47
C LEU A 90 -8.08 6.08 8.34
N SER A 91 -8.61 5.13 9.11
CA SER A 91 -7.80 4.13 9.81
C SER A 91 -8.03 2.76 9.19
N LYS A 92 -6.98 1.95 9.11
CA LYS A 92 -7.05 0.59 8.60
C LYS A 92 -6.43 -0.38 9.60
N THR A 93 -7.11 -1.49 9.81
CA THR A 93 -6.62 -2.61 10.62
C THR A 93 -6.70 -3.88 9.80
N SER A 94 -5.56 -4.50 9.56
CA SER A 94 -5.47 -5.80 8.89
C SER A 94 -5.31 -6.89 9.96
N ARG A 95 -6.32 -7.75 10.11
CA ARG A 95 -6.31 -8.80 11.15
C ARG A 95 -5.41 -10.00 10.82
N HIS A 96 -5.02 -10.17 9.56
CA HIS A 96 -4.35 -11.40 9.09
C HIS A 96 -2.93 -11.18 8.55
N LEU A 97 -2.38 -9.96 8.69
CA LEU A 97 -1.15 -9.53 8.00
C LEU A 97 -0.06 -9.19 9.02
N PRO A 98 0.58 -10.18 9.65
CA PRO A 98 1.71 -9.90 10.54
C PRO A 98 2.88 -9.37 9.71
N CYS A 99 3.31 -8.15 10.03
CA CYS A 99 4.64 -7.69 9.61
C CYS A 99 5.67 -8.47 10.43
N ILE A 100 6.34 -9.43 9.82
CA ILE A 100 7.33 -10.25 10.53
C ILE A 100 8.68 -9.53 10.50
N TRP A 101 9.22 -9.31 11.69
CA TRP A 101 10.56 -8.76 11.89
C TRP A 101 11.62 -9.81 11.54
N MET A 102 12.56 -9.44 10.68
CA MET A 102 13.71 -10.28 10.39
C MET A 102 14.95 -9.81 11.18
N PRO A 103 15.72 -10.74 11.78
CA PRO A 103 16.94 -10.40 12.51
C PRO A 103 17.98 -9.69 11.63
N ARG A 104 18.68 -8.72 12.21
CA ARG A 104 19.76 -7.98 11.53
C ARG A 104 20.89 -8.89 11.01
N SER A 105 21.13 -10.04 11.65
CA SER A 105 22.09 -11.05 11.18
C SER A 105 21.75 -11.68 9.83
N LYS A 106 20.50 -11.53 9.36
CA LYS A 106 20.04 -11.97 8.04
C LYS A 106 20.01 -10.85 6.99
N CYS A 107 20.31 -9.61 7.36
CA CYS A 107 20.36 -8.46 6.45
C CYS A 107 21.77 -8.36 5.81
N ARG A 108 21.88 -8.26 4.48
CA ARG A 108 23.14 -7.90 3.79
C ARG A 108 23.34 -6.38 3.79
N ASN A 109 24.60 -5.94 3.78
CA ASN A 109 25.01 -4.53 3.63
C ASN A 109 24.49 -3.59 4.73
N SER A 110 24.37 -2.29 4.40
CA SER A 110 23.86 -1.19 5.20
C SER A 110 22.36 -1.29 5.55
N VAL A 111 21.66 -2.35 5.12
CA VAL A 111 20.28 -2.66 5.52
C VAL A 111 20.27 -2.86 7.03
N GLN A 112 19.53 -2.00 7.72
CA GLN A 112 19.50 -2.08 9.18
C GLN A 112 18.40 -3.01 9.67
N TRP A 113 17.26 -3.04 8.97
CA TRP A 113 16.12 -3.90 9.30
C TRP A 113 15.38 -4.35 8.04
N LEU A 114 14.77 -5.52 8.12
CA LEU A 114 13.87 -6.07 7.10
C LEU A 114 12.52 -6.31 7.76
N SER A 115 11.45 -5.83 7.13
CA SER A 115 10.09 -6.23 7.48
C SER A 115 9.50 -6.97 6.29
N THR A 116 8.94 -8.14 6.52
CA THR A 116 8.19 -8.85 5.49
C THR A 116 6.71 -8.60 5.66
N GLY A 117 6.07 -8.25 4.56
CA GLY A 117 4.64 -8.28 4.40
C GLY A 117 4.11 -9.71 4.42
N PRO A 118 2.79 -9.85 4.33
CA PRO A 118 2.10 -11.12 4.50
C PRO A 118 2.54 -12.13 3.46
N LEU A 119 2.67 -13.39 3.88
CA LEU A 119 3.12 -14.50 3.03
C LEU A 119 4.54 -14.31 2.45
N GLY A 120 5.35 -13.39 2.99
CA GLY A 120 6.73 -13.16 2.58
C GLY A 120 6.90 -12.57 1.19
N ARG A 121 5.83 -12.02 0.59
CA ARG A 121 5.83 -11.54 -0.80
C ARG A 121 6.30 -10.10 -0.95
N ASP A 122 6.03 -9.25 0.05
CA ASP A 122 6.60 -7.91 0.11
C ASP A 122 7.73 -7.90 1.13
N VAL A 123 8.93 -7.45 0.74
CA VAL A 123 10.06 -7.29 1.66
C VAL A 123 10.45 -5.83 1.67
N LEU A 124 10.17 -5.15 2.77
CA LEU A 124 10.60 -3.77 2.96
C LEU A 124 11.95 -3.76 3.69
N CYS A 125 12.96 -3.21 3.01
CA CYS A 125 14.27 -2.91 3.59
C CYS A 125 14.24 -1.52 4.22
N HIS A 126 14.55 -1.43 5.51
CA HIS A 126 14.62 -0.16 6.22
C HIS A 126 16.08 0.24 6.42
N TYR A 127 16.43 1.41 5.88
CA TYR A 127 17.72 2.05 6.05
C TYR A 127 17.54 3.29 6.93
N ARG A 128 18.48 3.53 7.86
CA ARG A 128 18.55 4.84 8.50
C ARG A 128 19.09 5.85 7.51
N ASN A 129 18.56 7.07 7.55
CA ASN A 129 19.06 8.20 6.76
C ASN A 129 20.59 8.32 6.86
N ARG A 130 21.26 8.13 8.01
CA ARG A 130 22.74 8.15 8.07
C ARG A 130 23.48 7.19 7.10
N ALA A 131 22.85 6.11 6.67
CA ALA A 131 23.41 5.20 5.64
C ALA A 131 23.22 5.75 4.21
N VAL A 132 22.15 6.50 4.00
CA VAL A 132 21.76 7.17 2.76
C VAL A 132 22.16 8.64 2.93
N ARG A 133 23.41 9.01 2.59
CA ARG A 133 24.05 10.32 2.91
C ARG A 133 23.42 11.54 2.18
N THR A 134 22.10 11.65 2.21
CA THR A 134 21.26 12.64 1.56
C THR A 134 20.04 12.92 2.41
N ASP A 135 19.57 14.17 2.38
CA ASP A 135 18.34 14.58 3.03
C ASP A 135 17.11 14.15 2.22
N LEU A 136 15.98 13.97 2.92
CA LEU A 136 14.68 13.67 2.28
C LEU A 136 14.04 14.99 1.82
N THR A 137 14.34 15.39 0.59
CA THR A 137 13.78 16.58 -0.04
C THR A 137 13.24 16.27 -1.44
N PRO A 138 12.21 17.01 -1.92
CA PRO A 138 11.62 16.75 -3.23
C PRO A 138 12.63 16.84 -4.40
N ASP A 139 13.58 17.77 -4.33
CA ASP A 139 14.63 17.98 -5.33
C ASP A 139 15.61 16.80 -5.44
N ARG A 140 15.72 15.98 -4.39
CA ARG A 140 16.62 14.80 -4.34
C ARG A 140 15.89 13.46 -4.52
N ALA A 141 14.60 13.48 -4.85
CA ALA A 141 13.79 12.27 -5.00
C ALA A 141 14.39 11.28 -6.03
N GLY A 142 14.96 11.77 -7.13
CA GLY A 142 15.60 10.92 -8.14
C GLY A 142 16.87 10.22 -7.65
N GLU A 143 17.69 10.91 -6.85
CA GLU A 143 18.89 10.33 -6.22
C GLU A 143 18.50 9.24 -5.21
N LEU A 144 17.50 9.52 -4.37
CA LEU A 144 16.97 8.58 -3.38
C LEU A 144 16.39 7.32 -4.03
N ALA A 145 15.63 7.47 -5.12
CA ALA A 145 15.09 6.35 -5.88
C ALA A 145 16.20 5.49 -6.48
N GLY A 146 17.22 6.11 -7.10
CA GLY A 146 18.35 5.40 -7.69
C GLY A 146 19.18 4.61 -6.67
N TRP A 147 19.23 5.05 -5.41
CA TRP A 147 19.91 4.32 -4.34
C TRP A 147 19.26 2.97 -4.03
N GLY A 148 17.94 2.87 -4.15
CA GLY A 148 17.21 1.61 -4.01
C GLY A 148 17.53 0.63 -5.14
N ASP A 149 17.57 1.13 -6.37
CA ASP A 149 17.87 0.33 -7.56
C ASP A 149 19.32 -0.18 -7.57
N ASP A 150 20.28 0.62 -7.11
CA ASP A 150 21.71 0.27 -7.08
C ASP A 150 22.01 -0.90 -6.12
N GLN A 151 21.28 -0.99 -4.99
CA GLN A 151 21.38 -2.14 -4.07
C GLN A 151 20.85 -3.45 -4.67
N SER A 152 19.97 -3.40 -5.68
CA SER A 152 19.47 -4.59 -6.38
C SER A 152 20.46 -5.16 -7.40
N ARG A 153 21.49 -4.38 -7.78
CA ARG A 153 22.49 -4.72 -8.80
C ARG A 153 23.80 -5.30 -8.23
N GLY A 154 23.76 -5.86 -7.03
CA GLY A 154 24.95 -6.43 -6.38
C GLY A 154 25.68 -7.46 -7.26
N THR A 155 26.92 -7.12 -7.61
CA THR A 155 28.00 -8.01 -8.05
C THR A 155 28.23 -9.18 -7.10
#